data_AF-A0A1R0MND3-F1
#
_entry.id   AF-A0A1R0MND3-F1
#
_cell.length_a   1.000
_cell.length_b   1.000
_cell.length_c   1.000
_cell.angle_alpha   90.00
_cell.angle_beta   90.00
_cell.angle_gamma   90.00
#
_symmetry.space_group_name_H-M   'P 1'
#
loop_
_entity.id
_entity.type
_entity.pdbx_description
1 polymer ?
#
loop_
_entity_poly.entity_id
_entity_poly.type
_entity_poly.pdbx_seq_one_letter_code
_entity_poly.pdbx_strand_id
1 'polypeptide(L)'
;MRLSALGWIGWLMALPALANCVSLGGRSYCAPPGGQALLYQGQPYCGAGACTSDEFGNLFCSPYPGGGVIRARGSFYAGPGLCVLGPDGAPHCAAQPGGNCAIGPGGQPLCDGGSTAAPAARAQPCQ
;
A
#
# COMPACT_ATOMS: atom_id res chain seq x y z
N MET A 1 -7.42 50.93 -24.08
CA MET A 1 -8.09 50.61 -22.80
C MET A 1 -8.13 49.09 -22.67
N ARG A 2 -7.51 48.56 -21.60
CA ARG A 2 -7.80 47.26 -20.94
C ARG A 2 -7.43 45.99 -21.72
N LEU A 3 -6.87 44.94 -21.13
CA LEU A 3 -6.14 44.69 -19.89
C LEU A 3 -5.63 43.25 -20.06
N SER A 4 -4.40 43.01 -19.61
CA SER A 4 -3.73 41.72 -19.52
C SER A 4 -4.61 40.61 -18.93
N ALA A 5 -4.48 39.39 -19.43
CA ALA A 5 -4.79 38.18 -18.66
C ALA A 5 -3.74 37.10 -18.99
N LEU A 6 -2.65 37.13 -18.22
CA LEU A 6 -1.71 36.03 -18.09
C LEU A 6 -2.47 34.81 -17.55
N GLY A 7 -2.70 33.81 -18.39
CA GLY A 7 -3.23 32.50 -17.97
C GLY A 7 -2.12 31.65 -17.36
N TRP A 8 -1.82 31.87 -16.08
CA TRP A 8 -1.05 30.93 -15.27
C TRP A 8 -2.01 29.84 -14.77
N ILE A 9 -2.14 28.75 -15.52
CA ILE A 9 -2.87 27.57 -15.06
C ILE A 9 -1.85 26.61 -14.44
N GLY A 10 -2.09 26.37 -13.15
CA GLY A 10 -1.19 25.75 -12.20
C GLY A 10 -0.71 24.36 -12.60
N TRP A 11 0.58 24.15 -12.38
CA TRP A 11 1.18 22.84 -12.27
C TRP A 11 0.60 22.17 -11.02
N LEU A 12 -0.30 21.20 -11.22
CA LEU A 12 -0.65 20.21 -10.20
C LEU A 12 0.62 19.42 -9.89
N MET A 13 1.36 19.83 -8.85
CA MET A 13 2.50 19.07 -8.36
C MET A 13 1.97 17.74 -7.82
N ALA A 14 2.36 16.64 -8.47
CA ALA A 14 2.20 15.31 -7.92
C ALA A 14 3.01 15.24 -6.61
N LEU A 15 2.33 15.19 -5.46
CA LEU A 15 2.97 15.01 -4.17
C LEU A 15 3.65 13.62 -4.19
N PRO A 16 4.96 13.53 -3.97
CA PRO A 16 5.63 12.23 -3.90
C PRO A 16 5.01 11.44 -2.73
N ALA A 17 4.76 10.15 -2.94
CA ALA A 17 4.28 9.25 -1.90
C ALA A 17 5.23 9.32 -0.70
N LEU A 18 4.78 9.95 0.39
CA LEU A 18 5.63 10.24 1.55
C LEU A 18 6.12 8.93 2.15
N ALA A 19 7.43 8.82 2.35
CA ALA A 19 8.00 7.77 3.19
C ALA A 19 7.46 7.93 4.61
N ASN A 20 7.06 6.83 5.24
CA ASN A 20 6.76 6.84 6.66
C ASN A 20 7.98 6.35 7.46
N CYS A 21 8.11 6.84 8.69
CA CYS A 21 9.20 6.47 9.60
C CYS A 21 8.66 6.10 10.97
N VAL A 22 9.40 5.26 11.68
CA VAL A 22 9.18 4.95 13.10
C VAL A 22 10.43 5.26 13.91
N SER A 23 10.27 5.61 15.19
CA SER A 23 11.39 5.87 16.08
C SER A 23 11.53 4.76 17.12
N LEU A 24 12.75 4.25 17.33
CA LEU A 24 13.08 3.29 18.36
C LEU A 24 14.42 3.66 18.98
N GLY A 25 14.45 3.85 20.30
CA GLY A 25 15.69 4.17 21.02
C GLY A 25 16.39 5.45 20.56
N GLY A 26 15.63 6.48 20.15
CA GLY A 26 16.17 7.74 19.64
C GLY A 26 16.71 7.68 18.21
N ARG A 27 16.60 6.54 17.53
CA ARG A 27 16.91 6.37 16.10
C ARG A 27 15.63 6.35 15.28
N SER A 28 15.66 6.91 14.09
CA SER A 28 14.55 6.87 13.13
C SER A 28 14.83 5.83 12.05
N TYR A 29 13.82 5.02 11.75
CA TYR A 29 13.83 3.99 10.71
C TYR A 29 12.74 4.33 9.70
N CYS A 30 13.12 4.54 8.45
CA CYS A 30 12.22 5.00 7.41
C CYS A 30 12.09 3.94 6.31
N ALA A 31 10.86 3.73 5.85
CA ALA A 31 10.62 2.93 4.67
C ALA A 31 10.99 3.72 3.40
N PRO A 32 11.22 3.04 2.26
CA PRO A 32 11.31 3.72 0.97
C PRO A 32 10.01 4.50 0.66
N PRO A 33 10.02 5.45 -0.30
CA PRO A 33 8.81 6.15 -0.73
C PRO A 33 7.67 5.19 -1.12
N GLY A 34 6.47 5.44 -0.60
CA GLY A 34 5.31 4.55 -0.74
C GLY A 34 5.34 3.30 0.17
N GLY A 35 6.42 3.09 0.92
CA GLY A 35 6.56 1.98 1.84
C GLY A 35 5.92 2.18 3.20
N GLN A 36 5.98 1.12 4.01
CA GLN A 36 5.53 1.12 5.39
C GLN A 36 6.67 0.72 6.34
N ALA A 37 7.06 1.63 7.21
CA ALA A 37 7.84 1.39 8.42
C ALA A 37 6.87 1.15 9.59
N LEU A 38 7.08 0.11 10.38
CA LEU A 38 6.31 -0.13 11.61
C LEU A 38 7.19 -0.72 12.71
N LEU A 39 6.81 -0.46 13.96
CA LEU A 39 7.35 -1.20 15.10
C LEU A 39 6.50 -2.45 15.31
N TYR A 40 7.16 -3.59 15.35
CA TYR A 40 6.51 -4.87 15.50
C TYR A 40 7.34 -5.75 16.43
N GLN A 41 6.75 -6.20 17.54
CA GLN A 41 7.43 -6.97 18.58
C GLN A 41 8.74 -6.33 19.06
N GLY A 42 8.75 -5.00 19.20
CA GLY A 42 9.92 -4.26 19.68
C GLY A 42 11.04 -4.07 18.65
N GLN A 43 10.83 -4.47 17.39
CA GLN A 43 11.78 -4.29 16.29
C GLN A 43 11.19 -3.42 15.18
N PRO A 44 11.99 -2.59 14.49
CA PRO A 44 11.53 -1.81 13.35
C PRO A 44 11.59 -2.64 12.08
N TYR A 45 10.48 -2.69 11.34
CA TYR A 45 10.36 -3.36 10.04
C TYR A 45 10.01 -2.36 8.95
N CYS A 46 10.60 -2.54 7.77
CA CYS A 46 10.43 -1.66 6.63
C CYS A 46 10.02 -2.47 5.40
N GLY A 47 8.84 -2.16 4.85
CA GLY A 47 8.29 -2.77 3.64
C GLY A 47 8.20 -1.78 2.48
N ALA A 48 8.15 -2.31 1.25
CA ALA A 48 7.95 -1.50 0.05
C ALA A 48 6.52 -0.95 -0.07
N GLY A 49 5.53 -1.63 0.53
CA GLY A 49 4.16 -1.14 0.67
C GLY A 49 3.56 -1.51 2.02
N ALA A 50 2.24 -1.63 2.08
CA ALA A 50 1.51 -1.95 3.30
C ALA A 50 1.91 -3.31 3.87
N CYS A 51 1.86 -3.44 5.20
CA CYS A 51 2.17 -4.66 5.94
C CYS A 51 1.01 -5.15 6.80
N THR A 52 0.90 -6.46 6.99
CA THR A 52 -0.08 -7.12 7.85
C THR A 52 0.56 -8.36 8.51
N SER A 53 -0.05 -8.87 9.57
CA SER A 53 0.49 -10.01 10.33
C SER A 53 -0.53 -11.14 10.48
N ASP A 54 -0.04 -12.36 10.69
CA ASP A 54 -0.87 -13.47 11.19
C ASP A 54 -0.97 -13.45 12.73
N GLU A 55 -1.79 -14.36 13.26
CA GLU A 55 -1.99 -14.56 14.69
C GLU A 55 -0.77 -15.15 15.40
N PHE A 56 0.19 -15.72 14.66
CA PHE A 56 1.44 -16.28 15.18
C PHE A 56 2.57 -15.25 15.23
N GLY A 57 2.32 -14.06 14.72
CA GLY A 57 3.24 -12.96 14.73
C GLY A 57 4.09 -12.83 13.47
N ASN A 58 3.87 -13.58 12.40
CA ASN A 58 4.61 -13.39 11.16
C ASN A 58 4.07 -12.17 10.41
N LEU A 59 4.99 -11.27 10.05
CA LEU A 59 4.69 -10.03 9.34
C LEU A 59 4.99 -10.18 7.85
N PHE A 60 4.04 -9.75 7.01
CA PHE A 60 4.13 -9.78 5.56
C PHE A 60 3.80 -8.40 4.99
N CYS A 61 4.58 -7.97 4.00
CA CYS A 61 4.45 -6.67 3.36
C CYS A 61 4.23 -6.82 1.86
N SER A 62 3.56 -5.83 1.27
CA SER A 62 3.51 -5.69 -0.17
C SER A 62 4.92 -5.47 -0.73
N PRO A 63 5.31 -6.19 -1.80
CA PRO A 63 6.55 -5.92 -2.50
C PRO A 63 6.44 -4.71 -3.44
N TYR A 64 5.24 -4.15 -3.62
CA TYR A 64 5.00 -3.02 -4.51
C TYR A 64 5.05 -1.70 -3.74
N PRO A 65 5.80 -0.69 -4.22
CA PRO A 65 5.75 0.69 -3.72
C PRO A 65 4.31 1.21 -3.64
N GLY A 66 3.84 1.54 -2.43
CA GLY A 66 2.47 2.03 -2.21
C GLY A 66 1.37 0.96 -2.32
N GLY A 67 1.75 -0.31 -2.52
CA GLY A 67 0.81 -1.40 -2.72
C GLY A 67 0.16 -1.92 -1.44
N GLY A 68 -1.03 -2.49 -1.59
CA GLY A 68 -1.78 -3.12 -0.50
C GLY A 68 -1.34 -4.56 -0.23
N VAL A 69 -1.70 -5.04 0.97
CA VAL A 69 -1.56 -6.43 1.37
C VAL A 69 -2.87 -6.88 2.03
N ILE A 70 -3.27 -8.13 1.80
CA ILE A 70 -4.47 -8.72 2.39
C ILE A 70 -4.23 -10.18 2.74
N ARG A 71 -4.88 -10.62 3.82
CA ARG A 71 -4.91 -12.03 4.19
C ARG A 71 -6.15 -12.69 3.60
N ALA A 72 -5.98 -13.81 2.92
CA ALA A 72 -7.07 -14.59 2.36
C ALA A 72 -6.80 -16.09 2.56
N ARG A 73 -7.75 -16.82 3.15
CA ARG A 73 -7.70 -18.27 3.34
C ARG A 73 -6.38 -18.79 3.94
N GLY A 74 -5.85 -18.07 4.93
CA GLY A 74 -4.59 -18.43 5.62
C GLY A 74 -3.30 -17.99 4.93
N SER A 75 -3.38 -17.42 3.72
CA SER A 75 -2.25 -16.91 2.95
C SER A 75 -2.27 -15.39 2.85
N PHE A 76 -1.15 -14.80 2.42
CA PHE A 76 -0.97 -13.36 2.28
C PHE A 76 -0.74 -12.99 0.81
N TYR A 77 -1.53 -12.03 0.35
CA TYR A 77 -1.54 -11.56 -1.02
C TYR A 77 -1.31 -10.06 -1.06
N ALA A 78 -0.71 -9.59 -2.14
CA ALA A 78 -0.40 -8.20 -2.36
C ALA A 78 -0.65 -7.81 -3.82
N GLY A 79 -0.79 -6.51 -4.04
CA GLY A 79 -0.84 -5.93 -5.36
C GLY A 79 -0.38 -4.47 -5.37
N PRO A 80 -0.29 -3.87 -6.57
CA PRO A 80 0.16 -2.48 -6.73
C PRO A 80 -0.73 -1.43 -6.07
N GLY A 81 -2.01 -1.71 -5.87
CA GLY A 81 -2.94 -0.84 -5.15
C GLY A 81 -3.65 -1.54 -3.99
N LEU A 82 -4.77 -0.95 -3.54
CA LEU A 82 -5.54 -1.45 -2.40
C LEU A 82 -6.15 -2.81 -2.69
N CYS A 83 -6.32 -3.61 -1.64
CA CYS A 83 -6.83 -4.97 -1.72
C CYS A 83 -8.13 -5.13 -0.94
N VAL A 84 -9.03 -5.98 -1.45
CA VAL A 84 -10.29 -6.39 -0.81
C VAL A 84 -10.49 -7.90 -0.93
N LEU A 85 -11.32 -8.46 -0.06
CA LEU A 85 -11.80 -9.84 -0.21
C LEU A 85 -13.10 -9.86 -0.98
N GLY A 86 -13.15 -10.65 -2.04
CA GLY A 86 -14.37 -10.95 -2.76
C GLY A 86 -15.36 -11.73 -1.88
N PRO A 87 -16.62 -11.86 -2.31
CA PRO A 87 -17.66 -12.58 -1.58
C PRO A 87 -17.37 -14.09 -1.48
N ASP A 88 -16.55 -14.63 -2.37
CA ASP A 88 -16.00 -15.99 -2.33
C ASP A 88 -14.78 -16.10 -1.40
N GLY A 89 -14.30 -14.99 -0.82
CA GLY A 89 -13.09 -14.91 -0.03
C GLY A 89 -11.80 -14.92 -0.85
N ALA A 90 -11.87 -14.72 -2.17
CA ALA A 90 -10.67 -14.55 -2.99
C ALA A 90 -10.06 -13.15 -2.78
N PRO A 91 -8.71 -13.03 -2.79
CA PRO A 91 -8.04 -11.75 -2.70
C PRO A 91 -8.11 -11.01 -4.03
N HIS A 92 -8.44 -9.71 -3.99
CA HIS A 92 -8.46 -8.82 -5.15
C HIS A 92 -7.72 -7.53 -4.82
N CYS A 93 -6.60 -7.27 -5.50
CA CYS A 93 -5.87 -6.02 -5.40
C CYS A 93 -5.92 -5.24 -6.72
N ALA A 94 -5.86 -3.91 -6.64
CA ALA A 94 -5.92 -3.06 -7.82
C ALA A 94 -4.61 -3.22 -8.61
N ALA A 95 -4.73 -3.47 -9.91
CA ALA A 95 -3.57 -3.60 -10.78
C ALA A 95 -2.94 -2.23 -11.11
N GLN A 96 -3.72 -1.15 -11.06
CA GLN A 96 -3.18 0.21 -11.13
C GLN A 96 -2.39 0.53 -9.85
N PRO A 97 -1.13 1.00 -9.93
CA PRO A 97 -0.36 1.44 -8.77
C PRO A 97 -1.10 2.52 -7.97
N GLY A 98 -1.26 2.31 -6.67
CA GLY A 98 -2.03 3.20 -5.78
C GLY A 98 -3.54 3.25 -6.08
N GLY A 99 -4.03 2.41 -7.00
CA GLY A 99 -5.45 2.31 -7.33
C GLY A 99 -6.28 1.73 -6.18
N ASN A 100 -7.59 1.98 -6.23
CA ASN A 100 -8.53 1.49 -5.25
C ASN A 100 -9.17 0.16 -5.67
N CYS A 101 -9.55 -0.65 -4.70
CA CYS A 101 -10.48 -1.76 -4.88
C CYS A 101 -11.61 -1.63 -3.86
N ALA A 102 -12.83 -1.87 -4.29
CA ALA A 102 -14.00 -1.90 -3.43
C ALA A 102 -14.94 -3.04 -3.83
N ILE A 103 -15.81 -3.45 -2.91
CA ILE A 103 -16.91 -4.36 -3.22
C ILE A 103 -18.09 -3.53 -3.75
N GLY A 104 -18.47 -3.80 -4.99
CA GLY A 104 -19.57 -3.11 -5.66
C GLY A 104 -20.94 -3.52 -5.15
N PRO A 105 -22.01 -2.87 -5.62
CA PRO A 105 -23.38 -3.10 -5.14
C PRO A 105 -23.90 -4.54 -5.36
N GLY A 106 -23.39 -5.24 -6.38
CA GLY A 106 -23.72 -6.64 -6.67
C GLY A 106 -22.80 -7.65 -5.99
N GLY A 107 -21.92 -7.21 -5.08
CA GLY A 107 -20.96 -8.05 -4.39
C GLY A 107 -19.68 -8.35 -5.18
N GLN A 108 -19.56 -7.90 -6.43
CA GLN A 108 -18.35 -8.10 -7.23
C GLN A 108 -17.23 -7.13 -6.83
N PRO A 109 -15.95 -7.55 -6.87
CA PRO A 109 -14.82 -6.64 -6.70
C PRO A 109 -14.71 -5.69 -7.90
N LEU A 110 -14.58 -4.40 -7.62
CA LEU A 110 -14.34 -3.34 -8.58
C LEU A 110 -12.98 -2.70 -8.27
N CYS A 111 -12.03 -2.88 -9.17
CA CYS A 111 -10.63 -2.51 -8.96
C CYS A 111 -10.10 -1.64 -10.11
N ASP A 112 -9.40 -0.57 -9.75
CA ASP A 112 -8.75 0.31 -10.73
C ASP A 112 -7.67 -0.45 -11.51
N GLY A 113 -7.75 -0.38 -12.85
CA GLY A 113 -6.87 -1.12 -13.74
C GLY A 113 -7.12 -2.64 -13.78
N GLY A 114 -8.17 -3.13 -13.14
CA GLY A 114 -8.46 -4.56 -13.02
C GLY A 114 -7.94 -5.18 -11.72
N SER A 115 -8.16 -6.48 -11.55
CA SER A 115 -7.82 -7.22 -10.34
C SER A 115 -6.60 -8.10 -10.55
N THR A 116 -5.67 -8.06 -9.60
CA THR A 116 -4.51 -8.93 -9.50
C THR A 116 -4.28 -9.36 -8.04
N ALA A 117 -3.56 -10.45 -7.83
CA ALA A 117 -3.09 -10.87 -6.52
C ALA A 117 -1.82 -11.70 -6.68
N ALA A 118 -0.71 -11.22 -6.11
CA ALA A 118 0.55 -11.95 -6.02
C ALA A 118 0.84 -12.31 -4.55
N PRO A 119 1.69 -13.30 -4.25
CA PRO A 119 2.12 -13.56 -2.88
C PRO A 119 2.76 -12.32 -2.24
N ALA A 120 2.43 -12.05 -0.98
CA ALA A 120 3.11 -11.02 -0.21
C ALA A 120 4.53 -11.46 0.18
N ALA A 121 5.42 -10.49 0.43
CA ALA A 121 6.78 -10.76 0.87
C ALA A 121 6.86 -10.82 2.39
N ARG A 122 7.74 -11.66 2.95
CA ARG A 122 8.01 -11.64 4.39
C ARG A 122 8.73 -10.35 4.76
N ALA A 123 8.25 -9.67 5.80
CA ALA A 123 8.82 -8.40 6.23
C ALA A 123 10.29 -8.55 6.63
N GLN A 124 11.09 -7.53 6.30
CA GLN A 124 12.50 -7.45 6.67
C GLN A 124 12.70 -6.36 7.73
N PRO A 125 13.63 -6.53 8.68
CA PRO A 125 14.02 -5.45 9.57
C PRO A 125 14.48 -4.23 8.76
N CYS A 126 14.21 -3.04 9.27
CA CYS A 126 14.78 -1.82 8.70
C CYS A 126 16.32 -1.87 8.82
N GLN A 127 17.02 -1.48 7.75
CA GLN A 127 18.48 -1.33 7.76
C GLN A 127 18.91 0.02 8.32
#